data_AF-A0A0W0ZDF4-F1
#
_entry.id   AF-A0A0W0ZDF4-F1
#
_cell.length_a   1.000
_cell.length_b   1.000
_cell.length_c   1.000
_cell.angle_alpha   90.00
_cell.angle_beta   90.00
_cell.angle_gamma   90.00
#
_symmetry.space_group_name_H-M   'P 1'
#
loop_
_entity.id
_entity.type
_entity.pdbx_description
1 polymer ?
#
loop_
_entity_poly.entity_id
_entity_poly.type
_entity_poly.pdbx_seq_one_letter_code
_entity_poly.pdbx_strand_id
1 'polypeptide(L)'
;MNLQTIKSLDGKVEYVLLPVTTYNALRHQITEQLKHTQENEDYEIFNPADYVDNPVALARIQSGLTQEELATLMGVTQVYISKIENQEKATPKMLTKVKQALSNCQD
;
A
#
# COMPACT_ATOMS: atom_id res chain seq x y z
N MET A 1 30.56 -2.56 -16.67
CA MET A 1 29.15 -2.94 -16.87
C MET A 1 28.61 -2.11 -18.02
N ASN A 2 28.16 -2.73 -19.11
CA ASN A 2 27.61 -2.00 -20.26
C ASN A 2 26.11 -1.86 -20.05
N LEU A 3 25.66 -0.67 -19.68
CA LEU A 3 24.26 -0.38 -19.39
C LEU A 3 23.59 0.15 -20.66
N GLN A 4 22.51 -0.49 -21.07
CA GLN A 4 21.69 0.03 -22.16
C GLN A 4 20.93 1.26 -21.67
N THR A 5 21.01 2.35 -22.42
CA THR A 5 20.36 3.62 -22.09
C THR A 5 19.33 3.97 -23.14
N ILE A 6 18.24 4.57 -22.70
CA ILE A 6 17.20 5.15 -23.56
C ILE A 6 17.39 6.66 -23.48
N LYS A 7 17.44 7.29 -24.65
CA LYS A 7 17.63 8.74 -24.76
C LYS A 7 16.31 9.43 -25.06
N SER A 8 16.14 10.61 -24.50
CA SER A 8 15.06 11.55 -24.82
C SER A 8 15.24 12.10 -26.25
N LEU A 9 14.22 12.82 -26.74
CA LEU A 9 14.22 13.42 -28.08
C LEU A 9 15.34 14.45 -28.29
N ASP A 10 15.82 15.09 -27.21
CA ASP A 10 16.96 16.01 -27.21
C ASP A 10 18.32 15.30 -27.08
N GLY A 11 18.33 13.96 -27.07
CA GLY A 11 19.52 13.13 -27.05
C GLY A 11 20.17 12.92 -25.68
N LYS A 12 19.57 13.45 -24.60
CA LYS A 12 20.02 13.18 -23.23
C LYS A 12 19.64 11.77 -22.80
N VAL A 13 20.44 11.16 -21.94
CA VAL A 13 20.09 9.85 -21.35
C VAL A 13 18.97 10.09 -20.34
N GLU A 14 17.82 9.48 -20.59
CA GLU A 14 16.62 9.64 -19.76
C GLU A 14 16.40 8.40 -18.88
N TYR A 15 16.61 7.21 -19.44
CA TYR A 15 16.44 5.95 -18.71
C TYR A 15 17.63 5.00 -18.92
N VAL A 16 17.78 4.06 -17.98
CA VAL A 16 18.78 2.99 -18.03
C VAL A 16 18.15 1.65 -17.70
N LEU A 17 18.53 0.61 -18.43
CA LEU A 17 18.09 -0.76 -18.18
C LEU A 17 19.00 -1.43 -17.15
N LEU A 18 18.39 -1.90 -16.06
CA LEU A 18 19.09 -2.58 -14.97
C LEU A 18 18.69 -4.06 -14.92
N PRO A 19 19.65 -4.99 -14.73
CA PRO A 19 19.32 -6.35 -14.34
C PRO A 19 18.48 -6.37 -13.06
N VAL A 20 17.49 -7.26 -12.99
CA VAL A 20 16.52 -7.32 -11.89
C VAL A 20 17.20 -7.45 -10.52
N THR A 21 18.27 -8.22 -10.43
CA THR A 21 19.06 -8.38 -9.19
C THR A 21 19.68 -7.06 -8.73
N THR A 22 20.20 -6.27 -9.66
CA THR A 22 20.76 -4.94 -9.41
C THR A 22 19.66 -3.95 -9.00
N TYR A 23 18.52 -3.96 -9.71
CA TYR A 23 17.37 -3.14 -9.35
C TYR A 23 16.90 -3.44 -7.92
N ASN A 24 16.70 -4.71 -7.57
CA ASN A 24 16.22 -5.10 -6.24
C ASN A 24 17.19 -4.66 -5.14
N ALA A 25 18.50 -4.77 -5.37
CA ALA A 25 19.52 -4.33 -4.42
C ALA A 25 19.52 -2.80 -4.21
N LEU A 26 19.20 -2.03 -5.25
CA LEU A 26 19.22 -0.56 -5.22
C LEU A 26 17.83 0.06 -4.97
N ARG A 27 16.76 -0.73 -5.02
CA ARG A 27 15.36 -0.25 -5.01
C ARG A 27 15.08 0.71 -3.87
N HIS A 28 15.52 0.40 -2.66
CA HIS A 28 15.30 1.26 -1.50
C HIS A 28 15.96 2.63 -1.70
N GLN A 29 17.21 2.68 -2.16
CA GLN A 29 17.93 3.95 -2.36
C GLN A 29 17.31 4.77 -3.48
N ILE A 30 16.89 4.10 -4.57
CA ILE A 30 16.16 4.73 -5.68
C ILE A 30 14.86 5.34 -5.16
N THR A 31 14.06 4.58 -4.40
CA THR A 31 12.79 5.07 -3.84
C THR A 31 12.98 6.26 -2.91
N GLU A 32 13.98 6.26 -2.03
CA GLU A 32 14.26 7.41 -1.15
C GLU A 32 14.67 8.66 -1.94
N GLN A 33 15.53 8.53 -2.95
CA GLN A 33 15.91 9.67 -3.79
C GLN A 33 14.73 10.22 -4.60
N LEU A 34 13.84 9.35 -5.07
CA LEU A 34 12.63 9.76 -5.78
C LEU A 34 11.65 10.50 -4.87
N LYS A 35 11.50 10.10 -3.58
CA LYS A 35 10.69 10.85 -2.61
C LYS A 35 11.15 12.30 -2.44
N HIS A 36 12.46 12.54 -2.48
CA HIS A 36 13.02 13.90 -2.42
C HIS A 36 12.82 14.71 -3.71
N THR A 37 12.52 14.05 -4.83
CA THR A 37 12.33 14.69 -6.15
C THR A 37 10.84 14.91 -6.47
N GLN A 38 9.93 14.29 -5.71
CA GLN A 38 8.46 14.40 -5.85
C GLN A 38 7.87 15.68 -5.23
N GLU A 39 8.54 16.83 -5.38
CA GLU A 39 7.84 18.13 -5.43
C GLU A 39 7.36 18.44 -6.88
N ASN A 40 7.25 17.41 -7.73
CA ASN A 40 6.64 17.52 -9.05
C ASN A 40 5.14 17.29 -8.91
N GLU A 41 4.36 18.33 -9.25
CA GLU A 41 2.94 18.57 -8.95
C GLU A 41 1.94 17.56 -9.54
N ASP A 42 2.39 16.58 -10.34
CA ASP A 42 1.50 15.69 -11.11
C ASP A 42 1.36 14.26 -10.54
N TYR A 43 2.09 13.88 -9.48
CA TYR A 43 1.97 12.55 -8.88
C TYR A 43 1.21 12.62 -7.55
N GLU A 44 -0.10 12.35 -7.57
CA GLU A 44 -0.90 12.24 -6.36
C GLU A 44 -0.61 10.90 -5.65
N ILE A 45 -0.26 10.99 -4.36
CA ILE A 45 -0.10 9.82 -3.50
C ILE A 45 -1.48 9.19 -3.31
N PHE A 46 -1.64 7.94 -3.74
CA PHE A 46 -2.86 7.17 -3.47
C PHE A 46 -3.05 6.98 -1.96
N ASN A 47 -3.99 7.72 -1.38
CA ASN A 47 -4.40 7.58 0.00
C ASN A 47 -5.75 6.84 0.05
N PRO A 48 -5.81 5.60 0.56
CA PRO A 48 -7.06 4.85 0.66
C PRO A 48 -8.17 5.57 1.44
N ALA A 49 -7.81 6.49 2.34
CA ALA A 49 -8.78 7.27 3.11
C ALA A 49 -9.63 8.21 2.23
N ASP A 50 -9.20 8.50 1.00
CA ASP A 50 -9.93 9.36 0.07
C ASP A 50 -11.08 8.60 -0.64
N TYR A 51 -11.09 7.26 -0.55
CA TYR A 51 -12.03 6.40 -1.26
C TYR A 51 -12.79 5.42 -0.34
N VAL A 52 -12.41 5.34 0.94
CA VAL A 52 -12.92 4.34 1.87
C VAL A 52 -13.42 5.00 3.14
N ASP A 53 -14.74 5.20 3.21
CA ASP A 53 -15.40 5.79 4.38
C ASP A 53 -15.41 4.85 5.59
N ASN A 54 -15.48 3.54 5.34
CA ASN A 54 -15.61 2.58 6.41
C ASN A 54 -14.26 2.39 7.13
N PRO A 55 -14.16 2.73 8.43
CA PRO A 55 -12.91 2.67 9.17
C PRO A 55 -12.34 1.25 9.33
N VAL A 56 -13.18 0.20 9.26
CA VAL A 56 -12.71 -1.19 9.27
C VAL A 56 -12.04 -1.55 7.95
N ALA A 57 -12.69 -1.21 6.83
CA ALA A 57 -12.13 -1.45 5.49
C ALA A 57 -10.84 -0.66 5.30
N LEU A 58 -10.80 0.60 5.76
CA LEU A 58 -9.62 1.45 5.69
C LEU A 58 -8.44 0.83 6.47
N ALA A 59 -8.66 0.44 7.74
CA ALA A 59 -7.62 -0.17 8.56
C ALA A 59 -7.11 -1.49 7.96
N ARG A 60 -8.00 -2.30 7.36
CA ARG A 60 -7.63 -3.54 6.67
C ARG A 60 -6.73 -3.28 5.46
N ILE A 61 -7.12 -2.33 4.60
CA ILE A 61 -6.38 -1.98 3.39
C ILE A 61 -5.00 -1.39 3.74
N GLN A 62 -4.94 -0.51 4.75
CA GLN A 62 -3.68 0.03 5.25
C GLN A 62 -2.76 -1.05 5.83
N SER A 63 -3.32 -2.15 6.34
CA SER A 63 -2.56 -3.31 6.82
C SER A 63 -2.23 -4.32 5.71
N GLY A 64 -2.66 -4.08 4.47
CA GLY A 64 -2.40 -4.97 3.33
C GLY A 64 -3.16 -6.30 3.36
N LEU A 65 -4.22 -6.43 4.16
CA LEU A 65 -4.94 -7.68 4.34
C LEU A 65 -6.18 -7.81 3.43
N THR A 66 -6.49 -9.04 3.04
CA THR A 66 -7.76 -9.42 2.44
C THR A 66 -8.86 -9.56 3.50
N GLN A 67 -10.13 -9.59 3.07
CA GLN A 67 -11.26 -9.81 3.99
C GLN A 67 -11.20 -11.19 4.66
N GLU A 68 -10.68 -12.21 3.97
CA GLU A 68 -10.53 -13.57 4.50
C GLU A 68 -9.43 -13.67 5.55
N GLU A 69 -8.29 -12.99 5.34
CA GLU A 69 -7.22 -12.92 6.32
C GLU A 69 -7.66 -12.17 7.58
N LEU A 70 -8.34 -11.03 7.44
CA LEU A 70 -8.90 -10.33 8.59
C LEU A 70 -9.94 -11.18 9.34
N ALA A 71 -10.79 -11.91 8.60
CA ALA A 71 -11.77 -12.81 9.20
C ALA A 71 -11.09 -13.91 10.03
N THR A 72 -10.02 -14.48 9.50
CA THR A 72 -9.20 -15.50 10.17
C THR A 72 -8.57 -14.96 11.45
N LEU A 73 -7.95 -13.77 11.40
CA LEU A 73 -7.37 -13.11 12.57
C LEU A 73 -8.41 -12.80 13.66
N MET A 74 -9.63 -12.47 13.25
CA MET A 74 -10.72 -12.14 14.17
C MET A 74 -11.53 -13.36 14.63
N GLY A 75 -11.30 -14.55 14.06
CA GLY A 75 -12.07 -15.76 14.35
C GLY A 75 -13.55 -15.65 13.93
N VAL A 76 -13.82 -14.92 12.84
CA VAL A 76 -15.18 -14.69 12.30
C VAL A 76 -15.27 -15.15 10.85
N THR A 77 -16.47 -15.10 10.25
CA THR A 77 -16.64 -15.45 8.84
C THR A 77 -16.27 -14.28 7.93
N GLN A 78 -15.79 -14.58 6.71
CA GLN A 78 -15.58 -13.56 5.68
C GLN A 78 -16.86 -12.75 5.38
N VAL A 79 -18.02 -13.41 5.37
CA VAL A 79 -19.33 -12.76 5.19
C VAL A 79 -19.59 -11.72 6.28
N TYR A 80 -19.17 -11.99 7.53
CA TYR A 80 -19.27 -11.01 8.60
C TYR A 80 -18.40 -9.78 8.32
N ILE A 81 -17.14 -9.96 7.89
CA ILE A 81 -16.24 -8.86 7.50
C ILE A 81 -16.83 -8.04 6.35
N SER A 82 -17.32 -8.69 5.30
CA SER A 82 -17.99 -8.01 4.19
C SER A 82 -19.21 -7.20 4.66
N LYS A 83 -20.02 -7.76 5.57
CA LYS A 83 -21.19 -7.07 6.11
C LYS A 83 -20.82 -5.82 6.93
N ILE A 84 -19.72 -5.85 7.68
CA ILE A 84 -19.31 -4.70 8.51
C ILE A 84 -18.61 -3.62 7.69
N GLU A 85 -17.91 -3.99 6.61
CA GLU A 85 -17.29 -3.03 5.69
C GLU A 85 -18.33 -2.29 4.84
N ASN A 86 -19.46 -2.93 4.54
CA ASN A 86 -20.57 -2.33 3.81
C ASN A 86 -21.58 -1.55 4.69
N GLN A 87 -21.41 -1.55 6.02
CA GLN A 87 -22.25 -0.75 6.90
C GLN A 87 -21.78 0.69 6.98
N GLU A 88 -22.71 1.65 6.99
CA GLU A 88 -22.40 3.09 7.14
C GLU A 88 -21.71 3.42 8.48
N LYS A 89 -22.00 2.64 9.54
CA LYS A 89 -21.50 2.92 10.88
C LYS A 89 -20.87 1.68 11.50
N ALA A 90 -19.57 1.73 11.73
CA ALA A 90 -18.88 0.77 12.57
C ALA A 90 -19.11 1.10 14.05
N THR A 91 -19.40 0.09 14.86
CA THR A 91 -19.54 0.29 16.32
C THR A 91 -18.16 0.44 16.99
N PRO A 92 -18.01 1.27 18.03
CA PRO A 92 -16.72 1.45 18.72
C PRO A 92 -16.10 0.13 19.21
N LYS A 93 -16.94 -0.79 19.72
CA LYS A 93 -16.52 -2.12 20.17
C LYS A 93 -15.89 -2.96 19.05
N MET A 94 -16.41 -2.84 17.83
CA MET A 94 -15.88 -3.54 16.67
C MET A 94 -14.55 -2.96 16.23
N LEU A 95 -14.43 -1.63 16.21
CA LEU A 95 -13.17 -0.95 15.89
C LEU A 95 -12.05 -1.32 16.86
N THR A 96 -12.35 -1.41 18.16
CA THR A 96 -11.38 -1.88 19.15
C THR A 96 -10.91 -3.31 18.85
N LYS A 97 -11.83 -4.22 18.50
CA LYS A 97 -11.47 -5.60 18.17
C LYS A 97 -10.62 -5.71 16.90
N VAL A 98 -10.98 -4.96 15.85
CA VAL A 98 -10.21 -4.91 14.61
C VAL A 98 -8.80 -4.38 14.90
N LYS A 99 -8.69 -3.28 15.66
CA LYS A 99 -7.40 -2.71 16.04
C LYS A 99 -6.55 -3.72 16.82
N GLN A 100 -7.12 -4.45 17.77
CA GLN A 100 -6.43 -5.50 18.51
C GLN A 100 -5.94 -6.64 17.60
N ALA A 101 -6.77 -7.10 16.68
CA ALA A 101 -6.40 -8.16 15.73
C ALA A 101 -5.24 -7.73 14.81
N LEU A 102 -5.23 -6.46 14.37
CA LEU A 102 -4.18 -5.92 13.51
C LEU A 102 -2.87 -5.66 14.28
N SER A 103 -2.94 -5.20 15.53
CA SER A 103 -1.75 -4.98 16.37
C SER A 103 -1.01 -6.27 16.71
N ASN A 104 -1.71 -7.39 16.84
CA ASN A 104 -1.11 -8.70 17.12
C ASN A 104 -0.46 -9.36 15.88
N CYS A 105 -0.52 -8.70 14.71
CA CYS A 105 0.08 -9.18 13.46
C CYS A 105 1.45 -8.53 13.15
N GLN A 106 1.92 -7.61 14.01
CA GLN A 106 3.20 -6.89 13.83
C GLN A 106 4.39 -7.50 14.59
N ASP A 107 4.26 -8.73 15.10
CA ASP A 107 5.35 -9.51 15.72
C ASP A 107 5.93 -10.54 14.73
#